data_AF-K5VX67-F1
#
_entry.id   AF-K5VX67-F1
#
_cell.length_a   1.000
_cell.length_b   1.000
_cell.length_c   1.000
_cell.angle_alpha   90.00
_cell.angle_beta   90.00
_cell.angle_gamma   90.00
#
_symmetry.space_group_name_H-M   'P 1'
#
loop_
_entity.id
_entity.type
_entity.pdbx_description
1 polymer ?
#
loop_
_entity_poly.entity_id
_entity_poly.type
_entity_poly.pdbx_seq_one_letter_code
_entity_poly.pdbx_strand_id
1 'polypeptide(L)'
;TGWSDMQTTVREFDTEKVKASKEDIDALLLFAGLYSAVLAAFSVFSIGFLLPDRGAETVVLLRELVSQGAASAGQAVRRTRRLPPAVTDDSDFVAPTWAVRVNILWFASLVISMATASYAIMVKQWLTEYLAMEYASPQERLRARQYRYPAMKSWHVFSIAALLPLLLQLSLGLFFIGLCYFTAAFNRQLGLTTLPLVSGWIFFFGMAIISPLLSPRCPFKVTLLKHTMKTGREHFPFLPTL
;
A
#
# COMPACT_ATOMS: atom_id res chain seq x y z
N THR A 1 -28.84 -41.37 -14.70
CA THR A 1 -29.03 -39.96 -15.10
C THR A 1 -28.66 -38.95 -14.02
N GLY A 2 -28.56 -39.29 -12.73
CA GLY A 2 -28.18 -38.32 -11.68
C GLY A 2 -26.72 -37.83 -11.69
N TRP A 3 -25.77 -38.62 -12.21
CA TRP A 3 -24.34 -38.26 -12.21
C TRP A 3 -23.97 -37.15 -13.20
N SER A 4 -24.61 -37.12 -14.38
CA SER A 4 -24.39 -36.06 -15.38
C SER A 4 -25.01 -34.73 -14.94
N ASP A 5 -26.14 -34.79 -14.23
CA ASP A 5 -26.84 -33.62 -13.70
C ASP A 5 -26.02 -32.97 -12.57
N MET A 6 -25.60 -33.77 -11.58
CA MET A 6 -24.71 -33.33 -10.49
C MET A 6 -23.39 -32.71 -11.00
N GLN A 7 -22.79 -33.27 -12.06
CA GLN A 7 -21.57 -32.73 -12.68
C GLN A 7 -21.79 -31.37 -13.35
N THR A 8 -22.96 -31.18 -13.95
CA THR A 8 -23.31 -29.91 -14.62
C THR A 8 -23.53 -28.82 -13.58
N THR A 9 -24.27 -29.10 -12.51
CA THR A 9 -24.51 -28.14 -11.42
C THR A 9 -23.21 -27.72 -10.71
N VAL A 10 -22.32 -28.67 -10.40
CA VAL A 10 -21.03 -28.34 -9.77
C VAL A 10 -20.16 -27.47 -10.70
N ARG A 11 -20.17 -27.76 -12.00
CA ARG A 11 -19.42 -26.99 -13.01
C ARG A 11 -19.91 -25.55 -13.09
N GLU A 12 -21.21 -25.33 -13.15
CA GLU A 12 -21.81 -23.98 -13.22
C GLU A 12 -21.39 -23.16 -12.00
N PHE A 13 -21.49 -23.75 -10.81
CA PHE A 13 -21.11 -23.10 -9.56
C PHE A 13 -19.61 -22.75 -9.47
N ASP A 14 -18.71 -23.62 -9.94
CA ASP A 14 -17.28 -23.30 -9.97
C ASP A 14 -16.96 -22.21 -10.99
N THR A 15 -17.61 -22.26 -12.15
CA THR A 15 -17.39 -21.29 -13.22
C THR A 15 -17.84 -19.91 -12.77
N GLU A 16 -19.01 -19.83 -12.13
CA GLU A 16 -19.54 -18.61 -11.53
C GLU A 16 -18.60 -18.05 -10.46
N LYS A 17 -18.13 -18.89 -9.53
CA LYS A 17 -17.18 -18.47 -8.48
C LYS A 17 -15.86 -17.97 -9.02
N VAL A 18 -15.29 -18.64 -10.02
CA VAL A 18 -14.03 -18.21 -10.63
C VAL A 18 -14.22 -16.91 -11.41
N LYS A 19 -15.36 -16.76 -12.10
CA LYS A 19 -15.70 -15.53 -12.81
C LYS A 19 -15.81 -14.34 -11.83
N ALA A 20 -16.57 -14.50 -10.74
CA ALA A 20 -16.69 -13.49 -9.70
C ALA A 20 -15.33 -13.13 -9.09
N SER A 21 -14.50 -14.14 -8.76
CA SER A 21 -13.16 -13.88 -8.22
C SER A 21 -12.23 -13.15 -9.19
N LYS A 22 -12.37 -13.36 -10.50
CA LYS A 22 -11.61 -12.63 -11.52
C LYS A 22 -12.06 -11.18 -11.64
N GLU A 23 -13.37 -10.93 -11.59
CA GLU A 23 -13.94 -9.58 -11.59
C GLU A 23 -13.47 -8.79 -10.36
N ASP A 24 -13.44 -9.41 -9.18
CA ASP A 24 -12.91 -8.81 -7.95
C ASP A 24 -11.41 -8.45 -8.08
N ILE A 25 -10.62 -9.35 -8.67
CA ILE A 25 -9.18 -9.11 -8.90
C ILE A 25 -8.96 -7.96 -9.89
N ASP A 26 -9.78 -7.87 -10.94
CA ASP A 26 -9.67 -6.80 -11.94
C ASP A 26 -10.01 -5.44 -11.33
N ALA A 27 -11.02 -5.38 -10.47
CA ALA A 27 -11.32 -4.18 -9.69
C ALA A 27 -10.18 -3.80 -8.74
N LEU A 28 -9.58 -4.78 -8.04
CA LEU A 28 -8.41 -4.55 -7.18
C LEU A 28 -7.21 -4.03 -7.96
N LEU A 29 -6.95 -4.57 -9.14
CA LEU A 29 -5.85 -4.14 -10.01
C LEU A 29 -6.04 -2.71 -10.53
N LEU A 30 -7.26 -2.36 -10.94
CA LEU A 30 -7.60 -1.00 -11.34
C LEU A 30 -7.36 -0.02 -10.19
N PHE A 31 -7.85 -0.36 -9.00
CA PHE A 31 -7.62 0.46 -7.81
C PHE A 31 -6.14 0.59 -7.48
N ALA A 32 -5.38 -0.52 -7.47
CA ALA A 32 -3.96 -0.51 -7.18
C ALA A 32 -3.15 0.35 -8.18
N GLY A 33 -3.50 0.32 -9.47
CA GLY A 33 -2.88 1.16 -10.50
C GLY A 33 -3.15 2.64 -10.28
N LEU A 34 -4.42 3.02 -10.08
CA LEU A 34 -4.82 4.41 -9.81
C LEU A 34 -4.14 4.94 -8.53
N TYR A 35 -4.19 4.14 -7.46
CA TYR A 35 -3.57 4.47 -6.19
C TYR A 35 -2.05 4.59 -6.28
N SER A 36 -1.38 3.71 -7.03
CA SER A 36 0.05 3.80 -7.28
C SER A 36 0.44 5.06 -8.05
N ALA A 37 -0.38 5.52 -8.99
CA ALA A 37 -0.15 6.77 -9.71
C ALA A 37 -0.25 7.99 -8.77
N VAL A 38 -1.26 8.03 -7.90
CA VAL A 38 -1.39 9.07 -6.87
C VAL A 38 -0.19 9.05 -5.94
N LEU A 39 0.20 7.88 -5.43
CA LEU A 39 1.38 7.71 -4.59
C LEU A 39 2.67 8.18 -5.27
N ALA A 40 2.87 7.85 -6.54
CA ALA A 40 4.05 8.27 -7.29
C ALA A 40 4.12 9.79 -7.41
N ALA A 41 2.99 10.46 -7.69
CA ALA A 41 2.93 11.91 -7.75
C ALA A 41 3.29 12.56 -6.39
N PHE A 42 2.70 12.06 -5.30
CA PHE A 42 3.04 12.53 -3.95
C PHE A 42 4.50 12.24 -3.59
N SER A 43 5.04 11.07 -3.95
CA SER A 43 6.43 10.68 -3.66
C SER A 43 7.43 11.57 -4.40
N VAL A 44 7.18 11.85 -5.69
CA VAL A 44 8.02 12.79 -6.47
C VAL A 44 7.98 14.18 -5.85
N PHE A 45 6.79 14.62 -5.42
CA PHE A 45 6.63 15.89 -4.72
C PHE A 45 7.37 15.91 -3.37
N SER A 46 7.33 14.84 -2.58
CA SER A 46 7.99 14.79 -1.27
C SER A 46 9.50 14.68 -1.33
N ILE A 47 10.06 14.10 -2.40
CA ILE A 47 11.50 14.05 -2.62
C ILE A 47 12.08 15.47 -2.66
N GLY A 48 11.34 16.46 -3.17
CA GLY A 48 11.77 17.86 -3.19
C GLY A 48 12.16 18.41 -1.81
N PHE A 49 11.54 17.94 -0.73
CA PHE A 49 11.89 18.35 0.64
C PHE A 49 13.12 17.63 1.22
N LEU A 50 13.67 16.65 0.51
CA LEU A 50 14.92 15.96 0.85
C LEU A 50 16.12 16.55 0.11
N LEU A 51 15.91 17.54 -0.77
CA LEU A 51 17.00 18.23 -1.46
C LEU A 51 17.25 19.60 -0.83
N PRO A 52 18.49 20.12 -0.89
CA PRO A 52 18.79 21.48 -0.49
C PRO A 52 17.99 22.50 -1.30
N ASP A 53 17.39 23.49 -0.63
CA ASP A 53 16.73 24.61 -1.30
C ASP A 53 17.75 25.62 -1.81
N ARG A 54 18.30 25.34 -2.99
CA ARG A 54 19.24 26.23 -3.70
C ARG A 54 18.66 27.64 -3.95
N GLY A 55 17.33 27.77 -3.97
CA GLY A 55 16.65 29.06 -4.11
C GLY A 55 16.77 29.90 -2.84
N ALA A 56 16.51 29.30 -1.67
CA ALA A 56 16.69 29.96 -0.38
C ALA A 56 18.16 30.35 -0.15
N GLU A 57 19.12 29.49 -0.49
CA GLU A 57 20.55 29.82 -0.42
C GLU A 57 20.89 31.04 -1.29
N THR A 58 20.39 31.08 -2.53
CA THR A 58 20.60 32.22 -3.43
C THR A 58 19.99 33.51 -2.85
N VAL A 59 18.81 33.44 -2.24
CA VAL A 59 18.15 34.60 -1.60
C VAL A 59 18.93 35.07 -0.37
N VAL A 60 19.46 34.16 0.44
CA VAL A 60 20.33 34.49 1.57
C VAL A 60 21.60 35.18 1.09
N LEU A 61 22.27 34.62 0.09
CA LEU A 61 23.46 35.21 -0.52
C LEU A 61 23.18 36.59 -1.14
N LEU A 62 22.04 36.75 -1.82
CA LEU A 62 21.62 38.04 -2.37
C LEU A 62 21.31 39.07 -1.27
N ARG A 63 20.64 38.66 -0.19
CA ARG A 63 20.40 39.54 0.97
C ARG A 63 21.70 39.98 1.62
N GLU A 64 22.67 39.09 1.73
CA GLU A 64 23.99 39.39 2.28
C GLU A 64 24.79 40.33 1.35
N LEU A 65 24.73 40.11 0.02
CA LEU A 65 25.33 41.03 -0.95
C LEU A 65 24.70 42.43 -0.89
N VAL A 66 23.36 42.51 -0.78
CA VAL A 66 22.63 43.78 -0.68
C VAL A 66 22.93 44.51 0.64
N SER A 67 23.01 43.78 1.76
CA SER A 67 23.31 44.39 3.08
C SER A 67 24.75 44.90 3.15
N GLN A 68 25.71 44.19 2.56
CA GLN A 68 27.09 44.65 2.41
C GLN A 68 27.17 45.88 1.50
N GLY A 69 26.44 45.89 0.38
CA GLY A 69 26.37 47.03 -0.54
C GLY A 69 25.78 48.29 0.10
N ALA A 70 24.71 48.14 0.89
CA ALA A 70 24.09 49.24 1.63
C ALA A 70 24.99 49.78 2.75
N ALA A 71 25.74 48.92 3.45
CA ALA A 71 26.71 49.33 4.47
C ALA A 71 27.89 50.14 3.88
N SER A 72 28.31 49.85 2.65
CA SER A 72 29.36 50.59 1.94
C SER A 72 28.93 51.96 1.38
N ALA A 73 27.63 52.28 1.33
CA ALA A 73 27.14 53.57 0.82
C ALA A 73 27.31 54.72 1.84
N GLY A 74 27.56 54.42 3.12
CA GLY A 74 27.71 55.42 4.20
C GLY A 74 29.16 55.73 4.59
N GLN A 75 30.15 54.94 4.19
CA GLN A 75 31.56 55.14 4.54
C GLN A 75 32.46 54.96 3.33
N ALA A 76 32.88 56.08 2.75
CA ALA A 76 33.93 56.13 1.73
C ALA A 76 35.30 55.84 2.36
N VAL A 77 35.58 54.59 2.75
CA VAL A 77 36.93 54.16 3.15
C VAL A 77 37.23 52.77 2.62
N ARG A 78 37.90 52.76 1.46
CA ARG A 78 39.03 51.90 1.08
C ARG A 78 39.20 50.61 1.93
N ARG A 79 38.28 49.65 1.79
CA ARG A 79 38.54 48.25 2.14
C ARG A 79 38.76 47.48 0.85
N THR A 80 39.92 46.84 0.75
CA THR A 80 40.21 45.77 -0.21
C THR A 80 38.98 44.88 -0.32
N ARG A 81 38.39 44.81 -1.52
CA ARG A 81 37.34 43.87 -1.90
C ARG A 81 37.90 42.45 -1.66
N ARG A 82 37.79 41.96 -0.42
CA ARG A 82 37.91 40.53 -0.15
C ARG A 82 36.64 39.96 -0.73
N LEU A 83 36.74 39.41 -1.93
CA LEU A 83 35.79 38.43 -2.41
C LEU A 83 35.63 37.44 -1.24
N PRO A 84 34.43 37.17 -0.73
CA PRO A 84 34.25 36.06 0.20
C PRO A 84 34.90 34.85 -0.46
N PRO A 85 35.69 34.02 0.26
CA PRO A 85 36.12 32.76 -0.32
C PRO A 85 34.87 32.09 -0.87
N ALA A 86 34.95 31.56 -2.10
CA ALA A 86 33.86 30.78 -2.66
C ALA A 86 33.47 29.78 -1.58
N VAL A 87 32.31 30.00 -0.97
CA VAL A 87 31.82 29.12 0.08
C VAL A 87 31.46 27.87 -0.69
N THR A 88 32.41 26.96 -0.83
CA THR A 88 32.12 25.55 -1.02
C THR A 88 31.50 25.11 0.29
N ASP A 89 30.23 25.47 0.46
CA ASP A 89 29.42 25.00 1.57
C ASP A 89 29.12 23.54 1.24
N ASP A 90 30.07 22.67 1.55
CA ASP A 90 29.74 21.31 2.00
C ASP A 90 29.11 21.43 3.41
N SER A 91 28.11 22.31 3.58
CA SER A 91 27.18 22.14 4.67
C SER A 91 26.42 20.87 4.33
N ASP A 92 26.77 19.78 5.01
CA ASP A 92 26.09 18.51 4.88
C ASP A 92 24.60 18.75 5.13
N PHE A 93 23.83 18.92 4.05
CA PHE A 93 22.42 19.22 4.12
C PHE A 93 21.73 18.08 4.88
N VAL A 94 21.24 18.38 6.07
CA VAL A 94 20.48 17.42 6.87
C VAL A 94 19.01 17.62 6.55
N ALA A 95 18.46 16.69 5.78
CA ALA A 95 17.04 16.67 5.47
C ALA A 95 16.19 16.65 6.75
N PRO A 96 15.08 17.39 6.79
CA PRO A 96 14.25 17.43 7.99
C PRO A 96 13.64 16.06 8.30
N THR A 97 13.69 15.66 9.58
CA THR A 97 13.28 14.32 10.04
C THR A 97 11.85 13.95 9.64
N TRP A 98 10.94 14.93 9.58
CA TRP A 98 9.56 14.70 9.14
C TRP A 98 9.49 14.33 7.66
N ALA A 99 10.29 14.95 6.80
CA ALA A 99 10.30 14.68 5.36
C ALA A 99 10.85 13.28 5.08
N VAL A 100 11.89 12.87 5.81
CA VAL A 100 12.44 11.50 5.72
C VAL A 100 11.37 10.47 6.09
N ARG A 101 10.66 10.67 7.22
CA ARG A 101 9.59 9.75 7.67
C ARG A 101 8.44 9.66 6.66
N VAL A 102 8.00 10.78 6.11
CA VAL A 102 6.92 10.82 5.10
C VAL A 102 7.34 10.04 3.85
N ASN A 103 8.55 10.28 3.33
CA ASN A 103 9.04 9.56 2.16
C ASN A 103 9.15 8.05 2.43
N ILE A 104 9.70 7.63 3.57
CA ILE A 104 9.76 6.20 3.94
C ILE A 104 8.37 5.57 3.93
N LEU A 105 7.37 6.22 4.54
CA LEU A 105 5.99 5.73 4.59
C LEU A 105 5.37 5.64 3.19
N TRP A 106 5.52 6.66 2.36
CA TRP A 106 4.94 6.70 1.01
C TRP A 106 5.61 5.72 0.05
N PHE A 107 6.94 5.57 0.10
CA PHE A 107 7.64 4.53 -0.66
C PHE A 107 7.25 3.13 -0.20
N ALA A 108 7.13 2.90 1.11
CA ALA A 108 6.68 1.62 1.64
C ALA A 108 5.25 1.28 1.17
N SER A 109 4.32 2.25 1.20
CA SER A 109 2.99 2.10 0.61
C SER A 109 3.08 1.72 -0.87
N LEU A 110 3.86 2.44 -1.67
CA LEU A 110 3.99 2.18 -3.11
C LEU A 110 4.47 0.76 -3.38
N VAL A 111 5.50 0.31 -2.66
CA VAL A 111 6.04 -1.05 -2.79
C VAL A 111 5.00 -2.10 -2.42
N ILE A 112 4.26 -1.92 -1.31
CA ILE A 112 3.22 -2.86 -0.90
C ILE A 112 2.08 -2.92 -1.93
N SER A 113 1.66 -1.78 -2.48
CA SER A 113 0.62 -1.73 -3.51
C SER A 113 1.04 -2.44 -4.79
N MET A 114 2.25 -2.18 -5.29
CA MET A 114 2.82 -2.85 -6.46
C MET A 114 2.98 -4.36 -6.24
N ALA A 115 3.48 -4.76 -5.06
CA ALA A 115 3.57 -6.17 -4.70
C ALA A 115 2.18 -6.83 -4.71
N THR A 116 1.18 -6.18 -4.11
CA THR A 116 -0.21 -6.67 -4.10
C THR A 116 -0.75 -6.86 -5.52
N ALA A 117 -0.52 -5.90 -6.42
CA ALA A 117 -0.91 -6.01 -7.82
C ALA A 117 -0.20 -7.19 -8.52
N SER A 118 1.09 -7.41 -8.25
CA SER A 118 1.82 -8.55 -8.81
C SER A 118 1.22 -9.90 -8.37
N TYR A 119 0.88 -10.05 -7.08
CA TYR A 119 0.22 -11.25 -6.57
C TYR A 119 -1.19 -11.40 -7.15
N ALA A 120 -1.92 -10.30 -7.33
CA ALA A 120 -3.24 -10.29 -7.98
C ALA A 120 -3.20 -10.84 -9.41
N ILE A 121 -2.21 -10.43 -10.20
CA ILE A 121 -1.99 -10.96 -11.56
C ILE A 121 -1.68 -12.45 -11.50
N MET A 122 -0.82 -12.90 -10.58
CA MET A 122 -0.50 -14.32 -10.43
C MET A 122 -1.73 -15.17 -10.08
N VAL A 123 -2.57 -14.71 -9.15
CA VAL A 123 -3.83 -15.37 -8.80
C VAL A 123 -4.78 -15.40 -10.01
N LYS A 124 -4.89 -14.30 -10.77
CA LYS A 124 -5.70 -14.24 -12.00
C LYS A 124 -5.24 -15.25 -13.04
N GLN A 125 -3.92 -15.40 -13.21
CA GLN A 125 -3.34 -16.38 -14.13
C GLN A 125 -3.70 -17.80 -13.71
N TRP A 126 -3.55 -18.15 -12.43
CA TRP A 126 -3.93 -19.45 -11.91
C TRP A 126 -5.43 -19.76 -12.07
N LEU A 127 -6.29 -18.77 -11.81
CA LEU A 127 -7.75 -18.89 -12.03
C LEU A 127 -8.10 -19.03 -13.51
N THR A 128 -7.29 -18.44 -14.40
CA THR A 128 -7.49 -18.57 -15.86
C THR A 128 -7.09 -19.94 -16.36
N GLU A 129 -5.92 -20.42 -15.96
CA GLU A 129 -5.46 -21.78 -16.28
C GLU A 129 -6.43 -22.85 -15.75
N TYR A 130 -7.05 -22.61 -14.58
CA TYR A 130 -8.06 -23.50 -14.04
C TYR A 130 -9.31 -23.63 -14.92
N LEU A 131 -9.72 -22.56 -15.61
CA LEU A 131 -10.89 -22.56 -16.50
C LEU A 131 -10.57 -22.86 -17.97
N ALA A 132 -9.34 -22.59 -18.42
CA ALA A 132 -8.95 -22.65 -19.83
C ALA A 132 -8.90 -24.08 -20.41
N MET A 133 -8.95 -25.12 -19.57
CA MET A 133 -8.93 -26.49 -20.08
C MET A 133 -10.33 -26.95 -20.48
N GLU A 134 -10.61 -26.85 -21.79
CA GLU A 134 -11.58 -27.69 -22.47
C GLU A 134 -11.02 -29.12 -22.55
N TYR A 135 -11.55 -30.01 -21.71
CA TYR A 135 -11.23 -31.43 -21.81
C TYR A 135 -12.27 -32.11 -22.69
N ALA A 136 -11.82 -32.97 -23.60
CA ALA A 136 -12.66 -33.73 -24.52
C ALA A 136 -13.59 -34.73 -23.81
N SER A 137 -13.30 -35.14 -22.56
CA SER A 137 -14.14 -36.05 -21.78
C SER A 137 -14.42 -35.54 -20.34
N PRO A 138 -15.64 -35.73 -19.80
CA PRO A 138 -15.99 -35.36 -18.42
C PRO A 138 -15.17 -36.08 -17.35
N GLN A 139 -14.68 -37.29 -17.63
CA GLN A 139 -13.96 -38.14 -16.68
C GLN A 139 -12.48 -37.76 -16.53
N GLU A 140 -11.79 -37.40 -17.62
CA GLU A 140 -10.41 -36.92 -17.57
C GLU A 140 -10.31 -35.56 -16.86
N ARG A 141 -11.33 -34.72 -17.04
CA ARG A 141 -11.47 -33.44 -16.35
C ARG A 141 -11.64 -33.58 -14.85
N LEU A 142 -12.43 -34.56 -14.40
CA LEU A 142 -12.60 -34.87 -12.98
C LEU A 142 -11.31 -35.36 -12.33
N ARG A 143 -10.52 -36.19 -13.03
CA ARG A 143 -9.21 -36.65 -12.56
C ARG A 143 -8.17 -35.52 -12.48
N ALA A 144 -8.07 -34.69 -13.52
CA ALA A 144 -7.18 -33.53 -13.52
C ALA A 144 -7.55 -32.51 -12.44
N ARG A 145 -8.85 -32.30 -12.23
CA ARG A 145 -9.39 -31.46 -11.15
C ARG A 145 -9.10 -32.05 -9.77
N GLN A 146 -9.30 -33.36 -9.55
CA GLN A 146 -8.95 -34.03 -8.28
C GLN A 146 -7.46 -34.01 -7.98
N TYR A 147 -6.59 -34.00 -9.01
CA TYR A 147 -5.14 -33.94 -8.83
C TYR A 147 -4.66 -32.50 -8.54
N ARG A 148 -5.25 -31.49 -9.18
CA ARG A 148 -4.85 -30.08 -9.01
C ARG A 148 -5.59 -29.33 -7.89
N TYR A 149 -6.79 -29.72 -7.50
CA TYR A 149 -7.50 -29.10 -6.37
C TYR A 149 -6.73 -29.20 -5.03
N PRO A 150 -6.15 -30.36 -4.65
CA PRO A 150 -5.27 -30.42 -3.49
C PRO A 150 -3.96 -29.65 -3.71
N ALA A 151 -3.44 -29.56 -4.94
CA ALA A 151 -2.28 -28.70 -5.25
C ALA A 151 -2.61 -27.20 -5.06
N MET A 152 -3.79 -26.74 -5.48
CA MET A 152 -4.26 -25.36 -5.33
C MET A 152 -4.56 -25.00 -3.86
N LYS A 153 -5.02 -25.98 -3.08
CA LYS A 153 -5.14 -25.88 -1.62
C LYS A 153 -3.77 -25.90 -0.92
N SER A 154 -2.85 -26.74 -1.37
CA SER A 154 -1.46 -26.82 -0.88
C SER A 154 -0.68 -25.53 -1.16
N TRP A 155 -0.90 -24.91 -2.32
CA TRP A 155 -0.27 -23.65 -2.73
C TRP A 155 -0.95 -22.41 -2.14
N HIS A 156 -1.95 -22.58 -1.25
CA HIS A 156 -2.59 -21.49 -0.51
C HIS A 156 -3.16 -20.37 -1.40
N VAL A 157 -3.53 -20.67 -2.65
CA VAL A 157 -3.98 -19.67 -3.65
C VAL A 157 -5.15 -18.83 -3.14
N PHE A 158 -6.15 -19.48 -2.52
CA PHE A 158 -7.30 -18.79 -1.94
C PHE A 158 -6.93 -17.95 -0.70
N SER A 159 -5.92 -18.36 0.07
CA SER A 159 -5.43 -17.57 1.21
C SER A 159 -4.66 -16.34 0.74
N ILE A 160 -3.85 -16.47 -0.32
CA ILE A 160 -3.19 -15.33 -0.97
C ILE A 160 -4.28 -14.38 -1.48
N ALA A 161 -5.23 -14.87 -2.28
CA ALA A 161 -6.32 -14.06 -2.83
C ALA A 161 -7.13 -13.31 -1.76
N ALA A 162 -7.40 -13.95 -0.61
CA ALA A 162 -8.09 -13.31 0.51
C ALA A 162 -7.25 -12.24 1.23
N LEU A 163 -5.92 -12.31 1.13
CA LEU A 163 -4.99 -11.38 1.76
C LEU A 163 -4.71 -10.14 0.88
N LEU A 164 -4.87 -10.25 -0.44
CA LEU A 164 -4.65 -9.16 -1.39
C LEU A 164 -5.37 -7.85 -1.01
N PRO A 165 -6.70 -7.86 -0.76
CA PRO A 165 -7.40 -6.64 -0.34
C PRO A 165 -6.84 -6.05 0.94
N LEU A 166 -6.40 -6.90 1.88
CA LEU A 166 -5.84 -6.46 3.16
C LEU A 166 -4.48 -5.78 3.00
N LEU A 167 -3.59 -6.30 2.13
CA LEU A 167 -2.32 -5.62 1.83
C LEU A 167 -2.56 -4.25 1.19
N LEU A 168 -3.55 -4.15 0.30
CA LEU A 168 -3.87 -2.90 -0.38
C LEU A 168 -4.40 -1.85 0.62
N GLN A 169 -5.26 -2.27 1.55
CA GLN A 169 -5.74 -1.41 2.64
C GLN A 169 -4.63 -1.05 3.63
N LEU A 170 -3.71 -1.97 3.93
CA LEU A 170 -2.52 -1.67 4.74
C LEU A 170 -1.67 -0.59 4.08
N SER A 171 -1.42 -0.72 2.78
CA SER A 171 -0.72 0.30 1.99
C SER A 171 -1.41 1.66 2.10
N LEU A 172 -2.73 1.68 1.93
CA LEU A 172 -3.54 2.90 2.06
C LEU A 172 -3.42 3.52 3.46
N GLY A 173 -3.42 2.70 4.50
CA GLY A 173 -3.20 3.13 5.88
C GLY A 173 -1.82 3.78 6.09
N LEU A 174 -0.74 3.16 5.60
CA LEU A 174 0.60 3.76 5.66
C LEU A 174 0.64 5.12 4.95
N PHE A 175 -0.04 5.24 3.81
CA PHE A 175 -0.11 6.49 3.07
C PHE A 175 -0.82 7.59 3.85
N PHE A 176 -1.96 7.27 4.47
CA PHE A 176 -2.69 8.22 5.30
C PHE A 176 -1.93 8.64 6.55
N ILE A 177 -1.17 7.73 7.18
CA ILE A 177 -0.26 8.09 8.27
C ILE A 177 0.79 9.09 7.77
N GLY A 178 1.42 8.82 6.62
CA GLY A 178 2.35 9.75 5.98
C GLY A 178 1.69 11.09 5.64
N LEU A 179 0.43 11.09 5.18
CA LEU A 179 -0.34 12.29 4.87
C LEU A 179 -0.62 13.15 6.11
N CYS A 180 -0.90 12.53 7.26
CA CYS A 180 -1.03 13.25 8.53
C CYS A 180 0.28 13.93 8.94
N TYR A 181 1.42 13.23 8.84
CA TYR A 181 2.72 13.84 9.12
C TYR A 181 3.04 14.98 8.15
N PHE A 182 2.77 14.77 6.86
CA PHE A 182 3.01 15.76 5.82
C PHE A 182 2.17 17.03 6.04
N THR A 183 0.86 16.90 6.21
CA THR A 183 -0.03 18.05 6.38
C THR A 183 0.22 18.80 7.68
N ALA A 184 0.51 18.09 8.77
CA ALA A 184 0.87 18.71 10.05
C ALA A 184 2.18 19.51 9.96
N ALA A 185 3.17 19.05 9.18
CA ALA A 185 4.44 19.74 8.97
C ALA A 185 4.29 20.94 8.01
N PHE A 186 3.46 20.81 6.97
CA PHE A 186 3.29 21.86 5.96
C PHE A 186 2.42 23.02 6.45
N ASN A 187 1.25 22.73 7.05
CA ASN A 187 0.37 23.76 7.58
C ASN A 187 -0.56 23.21 8.67
N ARG A 188 -0.55 23.87 9.84
CA ARG A 188 -1.40 23.53 10.99
C ARG A 188 -2.88 23.36 10.63
N GLN A 189 -3.43 24.21 9.76
CA GLN A 189 -4.84 24.14 9.34
C GLN A 189 -5.13 22.89 8.50
N LEU A 190 -4.24 22.53 7.57
CA LEU A 190 -4.36 21.31 6.77
C LEU A 190 -4.24 20.04 7.63
N GLY A 191 -3.38 20.07 8.66
CA GLY A 191 -3.31 19.00 9.64
C GLY A 191 -4.62 18.83 10.41
N LEU A 192 -5.25 19.94 10.82
CA LEU A 192 -6.50 19.92 11.58
C LEU A 192 -7.67 19.33 10.78
N THR A 193 -7.68 19.50 9.45
CA THR A 193 -8.70 18.91 8.58
C THR A 193 -8.39 17.46 8.23
N THR A 194 -7.13 17.10 7.99
CA THR A 194 -6.74 15.75 7.56
C THR A 194 -6.85 14.72 8.69
N LEU A 195 -6.46 15.11 9.91
CA LEU A 195 -6.45 14.22 11.08
C LEU A 195 -7.80 13.56 11.39
N PRO A 196 -8.94 14.30 11.50
CA PRO A 196 -10.24 13.69 11.77
C PRO A 196 -10.67 12.74 10.65
N LEU A 197 -10.44 13.09 9.39
CA LEU A 197 -10.77 12.24 8.23
C LEU A 197 -10.05 10.90 8.28
N VAL A 198 -8.72 10.93 8.50
CA VAL A 198 -7.91 9.71 8.61
C VAL A 198 -8.30 8.91 9.85
N SER A 199 -8.56 9.57 10.98
CA SER A 199 -8.97 8.89 12.22
C SER A 199 -10.31 8.15 12.05
N GLY A 200 -11.27 8.76 11.35
CA GLY A 200 -12.55 8.12 11.05
C GLY A 200 -12.37 6.89 10.17
N TRP A 201 -11.53 6.98 9.13
CA TRP A 201 -11.22 5.84 8.28
C TRP A 201 -10.56 4.69 9.07
N ILE A 202 -9.56 4.98 9.91
CA ILE A 202 -8.89 3.97 10.76
C ILE A 202 -9.90 3.31 11.70
N PHE A 203 -10.82 4.09 12.28
CA PHE A 203 -11.85 3.58 13.17
C PHE A 203 -12.78 2.60 12.44
N PHE A 204 -13.34 2.98 11.29
CA PHE A 204 -14.23 2.10 10.52
C PHE A 204 -13.51 0.85 10.02
N PHE A 205 -12.30 0.99 9.51
CA PHE A 205 -11.50 -0.14 9.03
C PHE A 205 -11.13 -1.10 10.17
N GLY A 206 -10.70 -0.55 11.32
CA GLY A 206 -10.42 -1.33 12.53
C GLY A 206 -11.65 -2.09 13.02
N MET A 207 -12.81 -1.44 13.06
CA MET A 207 -14.08 -2.09 13.41
C MET A 207 -14.43 -3.22 12.43
N ALA A 208 -14.20 -3.04 11.13
CA ALA A 208 -14.43 -4.09 10.14
C ALA A 208 -13.51 -5.31 10.35
N ILE A 209 -12.24 -5.10 10.74
CA ILE A 209 -11.29 -6.18 11.07
C ILE A 209 -11.64 -6.88 12.39
N ILE A 210 -12.13 -6.12 13.38
CA ILE A 210 -12.43 -6.61 14.73
C ILE A 210 -13.82 -7.28 14.79
N SER A 211 -14.76 -6.90 13.92
CA SER A 211 -16.13 -7.44 13.85
C SER A 211 -16.23 -8.98 13.83
N PRO A 212 -15.37 -9.72 13.09
CA PRO A 212 -15.35 -11.19 13.12
C PRO A 212 -14.89 -11.80 14.45
N LEU A 213 -14.18 -11.04 15.30
CA LEU A 213 -13.72 -11.48 16.62
C LEU A 213 -14.78 -11.29 17.71
N LEU A 214 -15.69 -10.32 17.53
CA LEU A 214 -16.75 -10.01 18.53
C LEU A 214 -18.04 -10.82 18.31
N SER A 215 -18.29 -11.31 17.09
CA SER A 215 -19.48 -12.10 16.80
C SER A 215 -19.18 -13.30 15.88
N PRO A 216 -19.42 -14.54 16.34
CA PRO A 216 -19.29 -15.76 15.53
C PRO A 216 -20.18 -15.81 14.27
N ARG A 217 -21.10 -14.86 14.11
CA ARG A 217 -22.07 -14.78 13.00
C ARG A 217 -21.71 -13.74 11.94
N CYS A 218 -20.55 -13.08 12.03
CA CYS A 218 -20.18 -12.04 11.06
C CYS A 218 -19.79 -12.61 9.68
N PRO A 219 -20.31 -12.04 8.57
CA PRO A 219 -20.09 -12.52 7.21
C PRO A 219 -18.65 -12.31 6.70
N PHE A 220 -17.86 -11.43 7.34
CA PHE A 220 -16.44 -11.27 7.08
C PHE A 220 -15.63 -12.43 7.71
N LYS A 221 -15.72 -13.61 7.09
CA LYS A 221 -14.80 -14.71 7.40
C LYS A 221 -13.43 -14.36 6.85
N VAL A 222 -12.62 -13.67 7.65
CA VAL A 222 -11.19 -13.54 7.38
C VAL A 222 -10.60 -14.95 7.55
N THR A 223 -10.49 -15.69 6.45
CA THR A 223 -10.00 -17.07 6.37
C THR A 223 -8.61 -17.24 7.02
N LEU A 224 -7.86 -16.13 7.16
CA LEU A 224 -6.58 -16.02 7.87
C LEU A 224 -6.67 -16.47 9.34
N LEU A 225 -7.77 -16.15 10.04
CA LEU A 225 -7.92 -16.40 11.48
C LEU A 225 -8.12 -17.89 11.79
N LYS A 226 -8.54 -18.71 10.82
CA LYS A 226 -8.64 -20.16 10.99
C LYS A 226 -7.29 -20.85 11.09
N HIS A 227 -6.25 -20.34 10.42
CA HIS A 227 -4.93 -20.98 10.45
C HIS A 227 -4.13 -20.58 11.69
N THR A 228 -4.17 -19.31 12.07
CA THR A 228 -3.52 -18.81 13.30
C THR A 228 -4.13 -19.41 14.56
N MET A 229 -5.46 -19.60 14.60
CA MET A 229 -6.12 -20.31 15.71
C MET A 229 -5.77 -21.80 15.74
N LYS A 230 -5.52 -22.46 14.59
CA LYS A 230 -5.15 -23.88 14.57
C LYS A 230 -3.72 -24.09 15.09
N THR A 231 -2.78 -23.21 14.74
CA THR A 231 -1.40 -23.25 15.26
C THR A 231 -1.31 -22.81 16.73
N GLY A 232 -2.14 -21.85 17.16
CA GLY A 232 -2.23 -21.47 18.58
C GLY A 232 -2.85 -22.55 19.48
N ARG A 233 -3.72 -23.40 18.92
CA ARG A 233 -4.40 -24.50 19.62
C ARG A 233 -3.48 -25.68 19.94
N GLU A 234 -2.34 -25.80 19.25
CA GLU A 234 -1.29 -26.78 19.60
C GLU A 234 -0.44 -26.33 20.80
N HIS A 235 -0.44 -25.02 21.13
CA HIS A 235 0.32 -24.47 22.25
C HIS A 235 -0.53 -24.15 23.50
N PHE A 236 -1.84 -23.92 23.36
CA PHE A 236 -2.72 -23.61 24.49
C PHE A 236 -4.08 -24.35 24.41
N PRO A 237 -4.29 -25.40 25.21
CA PRO A 237 -5.52 -26.21 25.18
C PRO A 237 -6.76 -25.56 25.84
N PHE A 238 -6.69 -24.28 26.24
CA PHE A 238 -7.76 -23.61 27.02
C PHE A 238 -8.69 -22.69 26.20
N LEU A 239 -8.66 -22.75 24.87
CA LEU A 239 -9.59 -21.97 24.06
C LEU A 239 -10.98 -22.65 24.00
N PRO A 240 -12.07 -21.95 24.37
CA PRO A 240 -13.42 -22.49 24.33
C PRO A 240 -13.87 -22.79 22.89
N THR A 241 -14.69 -23.82 22.76
CA THR A 241 -15.23 -24.34 21.51
C THR A 241 -16.11 -23.32 20.78
N LEU A 242 -15.77 -23.05 19.52
CA LEU A 242 -16.63 -22.43 18.51
C LEU A 242 -16.63 -23.29 17.24
#